data_AF-A0A7L8S2M7-F1
#
_entry.id   AF-A0A7L8S2M7-F1
#
_cell.length_a   1.000
_cell.length_b   1.000
_cell.length_c   1.000
_cell.angle_alpha   90.00
_cell.angle_beta   90.00
_cell.angle_gamma   90.00
#
_symmetry.space_group_name_H-M   'P 1'
#
loop_
_entity.id
_entity.type
_entity.pdbx_description
1 polymer ?
#
loop_
_entity_poly.entity_id
_entity_poly.type
_entity_poly.pdbx_seq_one_letter_code
_entity_poly.pdbx_strand_id
1 'polypeptide(L)'
;MVSREFRLQMEGYGLTTAEIHYHLPDYPRLLQLYVWQEYDLAPEFPTLRGFLSYWEQELEGALHSVRVAHHRLIKPAEWQAVDGVFTIQ
;
A
#
# COMPACT_ATOMS: atom_id res chain seq x y z
N MET A 1 -19.42 -4.23 -18.62
CA MET A 1 -19.75 -4.19 -17.17
C MET A 1 -18.68 -3.33 -16.50
N VAL A 2 -19.04 -2.45 -15.57
CA VAL A 2 -18.08 -1.52 -14.93
C VAL A 2 -17.18 -2.29 -13.94
N SER A 3 -15.87 -1.98 -13.91
CA SER A 3 -14.92 -2.68 -13.04
C SER A 3 -15.17 -2.37 -11.55
N ARG A 4 -14.66 -3.22 -10.64
CA ARG A 4 -14.79 -3.00 -9.19
C ARG A 4 -14.04 -1.74 -8.78
N GLU A 5 -12.85 -1.58 -9.31
CA GLU A 5 -11.91 -0.48 -9.05
C GLU A 5 -12.55 0.87 -9.40
N PHE A 6 -13.19 0.94 -10.57
CA PHE A 6 -13.89 2.15 -10.99
C PHE A 6 -15.06 2.47 -10.07
N ARG A 7 -15.84 1.47 -9.62
CA ARG A 7 -16.92 1.71 -8.64
C ARG A 7 -16.39 2.26 -7.32
N LEU A 8 -15.32 1.69 -6.79
CA LEU A 8 -14.67 2.18 -5.56
C LEU A 8 -14.15 3.61 -5.73
N GLN A 9 -13.54 3.93 -6.87
CA GLN A 9 -13.13 5.29 -7.17
C GLN A 9 -14.31 6.26 -7.13
N MET A 10 -15.44 5.90 -7.75
CA MET A 10 -16.66 6.72 -7.71
C MET A 10 -17.22 6.91 -6.30
N GLU A 11 -16.93 6.00 -5.37
CA GLU A 11 -17.29 6.08 -3.94
C GLU A 11 -16.25 6.87 -3.12
N GLY A 12 -15.19 7.40 -3.74
CA GLY A 12 -14.17 8.23 -3.10
C GLY A 12 -12.89 7.48 -2.68
N TYR A 13 -12.79 6.18 -3.00
CA TYR A 13 -11.57 5.43 -2.72
C TYR A 13 -10.44 5.81 -3.68
N GLY A 14 -9.23 5.92 -3.14
CA GLY A 14 -8.01 6.09 -3.92
C GLY A 14 -7.14 4.85 -3.86
N LEU A 15 -6.38 4.58 -4.92
CA LEU A 15 -5.34 3.55 -4.87
C LEU A 15 -4.29 3.98 -3.83
N THR A 16 -4.06 3.11 -2.85
CA THR A 16 -3.18 3.35 -1.72
C THR A 16 -2.03 2.36 -1.79
N THR A 17 -0.81 2.85 -1.66
CA THR A 17 0.39 2.02 -1.49
C THR A 17 0.94 2.24 -0.10
N ALA A 18 1.21 1.16 0.63
CA ALA A 18 1.88 1.20 1.92
C ALA A 18 3.16 0.37 1.86
N GLU A 19 4.28 1.01 2.18
CA GLU A 19 5.55 0.34 2.43
C GLU A 19 5.62 -0.02 3.92
N ILE A 20 5.48 -1.30 4.21
CA ILE A 20 5.44 -1.84 5.57
C ILE A 20 6.79 -2.48 5.86
N HIS A 21 7.55 -1.87 6.77
CA HIS A 21 8.81 -2.41 7.26
C HIS A 21 8.56 -3.18 8.55
N TYR A 22 9.12 -4.37 8.65
CA TYR A 22 8.97 -5.24 9.81
C TYR A 22 10.25 -6.02 10.10
N HIS A 23 10.38 -6.50 11.32
CA HIS A 23 11.49 -7.33 11.77
C HIS A 23 11.19 -8.81 11.51
N LEU A 24 12.19 -9.53 11.00
CA LEU A 24 12.10 -10.99 10.90
C LEU A 24 12.13 -11.61 12.31
N PRO A 25 11.22 -12.55 12.63
CA PRO A 25 11.15 -13.19 13.95
C PRO A 25 12.48 -13.80 14.39
N ASP A 26 13.10 -14.58 13.50
CA ASP A 26 14.38 -15.27 13.76
C ASP A 26 15.60 -14.34 13.70
N TYR A 27 15.47 -13.17 13.06
CA TYR A 27 16.55 -12.22 12.86
C TYR A 27 16.07 -10.78 13.11
N PRO A 28 15.82 -10.37 14.36
CA PRO A 28 15.21 -9.06 14.67
C PRO A 28 16.04 -7.86 14.25
N ARG A 29 17.31 -8.02 13.88
CA ARG A 29 18.14 -6.94 13.32
C ARG A 29 17.91 -6.72 11.83
N LEU A 30 17.28 -7.66 11.13
CA LEU A 30 16.97 -7.54 9.72
C LEU A 30 15.59 -6.89 9.56
N LEU A 31 15.55 -5.80 8.81
CA LEU A 31 14.30 -5.16 8.37
C LEU A 31 13.95 -5.68 6.98
N GLN A 32 12.72 -6.14 6.83
CA GLN A 32 12.15 -6.56 5.55
C GLN A 32 11.04 -5.58 5.15
N LEU A 33 10.91 -5.35 3.84
CA LEU A 33 9.87 -4.52 3.25
C LEU A 33 8.78 -5.40 2.64
N TYR A 34 7.53 -5.12 3.01
CA TYR A 34 6.33 -5.62 2.35
C TYR A 34 5.59 -4.45 1.70
N VAL A 35 5.36 -4.51 0.39
CA VAL A 35 4.59 -3.50 -0.33
C VAL A 35 3.15 -3.95 -0.44
N TRP A 36 2.28 -3.23 0.25
CA TRP A 36 0.83 -3.44 0.23
C TRP A 36 0.18 -2.43 -0.70
N GLN A 37 -0.77 -2.86 -1.52
CA GLN A 37 -1.51 -1.96 -2.41
C GLN A 37 -2.98 -2.37 -2.51
N GLU A 38 -3.90 -1.45 -2.18
CA GLU A 38 -5.35 -1.64 -2.29
C GLU A 38 -6.06 -0.28 -2.35
N TYR A 39 -7.33 -0.27 -2.73
CA TYR A 39 -8.19 0.90 -2.64
C TYR A 39 -8.55 1.22 -1.19
N ASP A 40 -8.33 2.48 -0.78
CA ASP A 40 -8.63 2.94 0.58
C ASP A 40 -9.12 4.40 0.63
N LEU A 41 -9.76 4.74 1.74
CA LEU A 41 -10.31 6.07 2.01
C LEU A 41 -9.33 6.90 2.82
N ALA A 42 -8.77 7.96 2.21
CA ALA A 42 -7.92 8.90 2.92
C ALA A 42 -8.74 10.05 3.55
N PRO A 43 -8.33 10.57 4.73
CA PRO A 43 -7.10 10.25 5.48
C PRO A 43 -7.21 9.10 6.50
N GLU A 44 -8.35 8.43 6.61
CA GLU A 44 -8.62 7.46 7.68
C GLU A 44 -7.94 6.09 7.48
N PHE A 45 -7.74 5.71 6.22
CA PHE A 45 -7.17 4.44 5.74
C PHE A 45 -7.75 3.19 6.44
N PRO A 46 -9.09 3.02 6.49
CA PRO A 46 -9.70 1.89 7.20
C PRO A 46 -9.24 0.52 6.69
N THR A 47 -8.99 0.35 5.39
CA THR A 47 -8.56 -0.94 4.83
C THR A 47 -7.13 -1.28 5.27
N LEU A 48 -6.20 -0.32 5.16
CA LEU A 48 -4.81 -0.48 5.62
C LEU A 48 -4.76 -0.73 7.12
N ARG A 49 -5.55 0.01 7.91
CA ARG A 49 -5.61 -0.19 9.37
C ARG A 49 -6.09 -1.58 9.73
N GLY A 50 -7.13 -2.08 9.06
CA GLY A 50 -7.60 -3.44 9.22
C GLY A 50 -6.52 -4.48 8.89
N PHE A 51 -5.77 -4.26 7.81
CA PHE A 51 -4.65 -5.12 7.44
C PHE A 51 -3.53 -5.10 8.48
N LEU A 52 -3.15 -3.93 9.00
CA LEU A 52 -2.12 -3.82 10.05
C LEU A 52 -2.58 -4.45 11.36
N SER A 53 -3.85 -4.32 11.73
CA SER A 53 -4.41 -5.01 12.91
C SER A 53 -4.39 -6.53 12.75
N TYR A 54 -4.72 -7.04 11.57
CA TYR A 54 -4.55 -8.47 11.26
C TYR A 54 -3.09 -8.89 11.35
N TRP A 55 -2.17 -8.06 10.82
CA TRP A 55 -0.74 -8.34 10.88
C TRP A 55 -0.24 -8.49 12.31
N GLU A 56 -0.57 -7.55 13.19
CA GLU A 56 -0.16 -7.59 14.60
C GLU A 56 -0.73 -8.81 15.36
N GLN A 57 -1.88 -9.34 14.93
CA GLN A 57 -2.55 -10.47 15.57
C GLN A 57 -2.02 -11.83 15.08
N GLU A 58 -1.75 -11.95 13.79
CA GLU A 58 -1.57 -13.25 13.12
C GLU A 58 -0.15 -13.49 12.59
N LEU A 59 0.67 -12.43 12.42
CA LEU A 59 2.02 -12.53 11.89
C LEU A 59 3.06 -12.36 13.00
N GLU A 60 4.07 -13.23 13.03
CA GLU A 60 5.14 -13.20 14.04
C GLU A 60 6.10 -12.01 13.87
N GLY A 61 6.12 -11.37 12.70
CA GLY A 61 7.04 -10.28 12.37
C GLY A 61 6.59 -8.94 12.93
N ALA A 62 7.33 -8.40 13.91
CA ALA A 62 7.01 -7.13 14.54
C ALA A 62 7.12 -5.95 13.57
N LEU A 63 6.06 -5.15 13.47
CA LEU A 63 6.04 -3.93 12.66
C LEU A 63 7.07 -2.92 13.16
N HIS A 64 7.81 -2.31 12.24
CA HIS A 64 8.76 -1.24 12.52
C HIS A 64 8.24 0.13 12.05
N SER A 65 7.86 0.24 10.77
CA SER A 65 7.35 1.49 10.22
C SER A 65 6.45 1.26 9.02
N VAL A 66 5.49 2.16 8.82
CA VAL A 66 4.59 2.16 7.66
C VAL A 66 4.66 3.52 6.99
N ARG A 67 5.00 3.54 5.70
CA ARG A 67 4.97 4.75 4.87
C ARG A 67 3.84 4.61 3.85
N VAL A 68 2.93 5.58 3.85
CA VAL A 68 1.74 5.56 2.99
C VAL A 68 1.88 6.59 1.87
N ALA A 69 1.67 6.13 0.63
CA ALA A 69 1.43 6.97 -0.53
C ALA A 69 -0.03 6.77 -0.99
N HIS A 70 -0.79 7.85 -1.04
CA HIS A 70 -2.20 7.82 -1.45
C HIS A 70 -2.46 8.83 -2.55
N HIS A 71 -3.17 8.40 -3.59
CA HIS A 71 -3.64 9.31 -4.62
C HIS A 71 -5.08 9.76 -4.32
N ARG A 72 -5.22 10.89 -3.60
CA ARG A 72 -6.50 11.37 -3.05
C ARG A 72 -7.53 11.85 -4.07
N LEU A 73 -7.08 12.34 -5.23
CA LEU A 73 -7.97 12.83 -6.27
C LEU A 73 -8.19 11.73 -7.31
N ILE A 74 -9.45 11.49 -7.69
CA ILE A 74 -9.75 10.81 -8.96
C ILE A 74 -9.22 11.73 -10.06
N LYS A 75 -8.03 11.42 -10.57
CA LYS A 75 -7.51 12.03 -11.78
C LYS A 75 -7.65 11.01 -12.90
N PRO A 76 -7.83 11.46 -14.15
CA PRO A 76 -7.61 10.60 -15.30
C PRO A 76 -6.28 9.86 -15.13
N ALA A 77 -6.24 8.58 -15.48
CA ALA A 77 -4.98 7.87 -15.59
C ALA A 77 -4.18 8.54 -16.73
N GLU A 78 -3.26 9.44 -16.36
CA GLU A 78 -2.35 10.06 -17.30
C GLU A 78 -1.18 9.11 -17.53
N TRP A 79 -1.04 8.62 -18.76
CA TRP A 79 0.16 7.92 -19.17
C TRP A 79 1.25 8.97 -19.44
N GLN A 80 2.31 8.92 -18.65
CA GLN A 80 3.55 9.64 -18.96
C GLN A 80 4.61 8.62 -19.38
N ALA A 81 5.11 8.75 -20.61
CA ALA A 81 6.35 8.11 -21.00
C ALA A 81 7.46 8.68 -20.11
N VAL A 82 7.89 7.91 -19.12
CA VAL A 82 9.17 8.10 -18.48
C VAL A 82 10.20 7.35 -19.32
N ASP A 83 11.16 8.05 -19.91
CA ASP A 83 12.36 7.49 -20.56
C ASP A 83 13.31 6.84 -19.52
N GLY A 84 12.76 6.22 -18.48
CA GLY A 84 13.47 5.60 -17.37
C GLY A 84 13.68 4.12 -17.65
N VAL A 85 14.65 3.78 -18.49
CA VAL A 85 15.20 2.42 -18.50
C VAL A 85 15.99 2.25 -17.20
N PHE A 86 15.39 1.60 -16.20
CA PHE A 86 16.13 1.16 -15.02
C PHE A 86 16.89 -0.11 -15.37
N THR A 87 18.20 0.01 -15.54
CA THR A 87 19.07 -1.16 -15.71
C THR A 87 19.34 -1.73 -14.33
N ILE A 88 18.76 -2.88 -14.00
CA ILE A 88 19.12 -3.64 -12.80
C ILE A 88 20.42 -4.38 -13.16
N GLN A 89 21.51 -4.06 -12.46
CA GLN A 89 22.81 -4.75 -12.60
C GLN A 89 22.85 -6.01 -11.75
#